data_AF-A0A6B2KZU4-F1
#
_entry.id   AF-A0A6B2KZU4-F1
#
_cell.length_a   1.000
_cell.length_b   1.000
_cell.length_c   1.000
_cell.angle_alpha   90.00
_cell.angle_beta   90.00
_cell.angle_gamma   90.00
#
_symmetry.space_group_name_H-M   'P 1'
#
loop_
_entity.id
_entity.type
_entity.pdbx_description
1 polymer ?
#
loop_
_entity_poly.entity_id
_entity_poly.type
_entity_poly.pdbx_seq_one_letter_code
_entity_poly.pdbx_strand_id
1 'polypeptide(L)'
;MIFTIDKFLPTKKVVNSLFQKALANKYTSIANEYPAEYRNSERSILFDSSISSHMWKTLEPHLTYEDIAGVVPFGFDNGGRWIPIGINECLRFSKYRKGGYFKSHTDGHVALGVDHRSIFTIMVYLNDNFTGGKTTFFDDDGKEILSVTPKTGMALIFNHDVMHLGGEIVKGTKFIVRTDVMFFRYKSSKIHHLDSNEHLEKEYVEALCEDSMKHTLEGNPEEATQKFIDAQKLMCARKSIPDRNPLLPQLGLSKDLWIQLSTYMDLKTLSRLQRLNKGFYEIFKDNELWHTIFKQLWPQLATLEYSKYMDWKNEAYERHHLNIYFKILVLDIGFKNCKVGSLSPLFPFSTFIRKSNGVSIMASEYNKIYQMFVSGGTLVLGKGDPIFRSKNFPVLPLWELVFGIGKRALNNPATPHFLIPLSDPYDVIYKDLNNTLRTPQTRLCFVDTAILSLMASNMTQGVVIDLGHRSTFITPVLKGKVVEEYRAVFPISGANAKEPEDYFMPQQNLIDMIDSVIKYVFVDNINDGYKNIKITGGKVPFIVRKFKEELTRITNEQVVVPQDPVIDVTLGGMMYSHFLGPDDFICVNDKMPFLKQVRYS
;
A
#
# COMPACT_ATOMS: atom_id res chain seq x y z
N MET A 1 21.87 -13.11 8.60
CA MET A 1 21.16 -12.97 9.90
C MET A 1 20.95 -14.33 10.50
N ILE A 2 21.03 -14.47 11.83
CA ILE A 2 20.67 -15.71 12.54
C ILE A 2 20.08 -15.32 13.89
N PHE A 3 18.85 -15.75 14.20
CA PHE A 3 18.25 -15.55 15.51
C PHE A 3 17.26 -16.65 15.87
N THR A 4 16.95 -16.76 17.17
CA THR A 4 16.00 -17.75 17.70
C THR A 4 14.86 -17.06 18.42
N ILE A 5 13.66 -17.62 18.31
CA ILE A 5 12.50 -17.24 19.12
C ILE A 5 12.15 -18.42 20.02
N ASP A 6 12.44 -18.26 21.31
CA ASP A 6 11.99 -19.19 22.34
C ASP A 6 10.46 -19.14 22.45
N LYS A 7 9.82 -20.30 22.63
CA LYS A 7 8.35 -20.42 22.72
C LYS A 7 7.61 -19.80 21.52
N PHE A 8 8.19 -19.89 20.32
CA PHE A 8 7.55 -19.48 19.07
C PHE A 8 6.17 -20.11 18.87
N LEU A 9 5.95 -21.29 19.43
CA LEU A 9 4.61 -21.84 19.60
C LEU A 9 4.14 -21.51 21.04
N PRO A 10 3.17 -20.58 21.22
CA PRO A 10 2.97 -19.88 22.49
C PRO A 10 2.39 -20.76 23.60
N THR A 11 1.83 -21.93 23.28
CA THR A 11 1.27 -22.85 24.27
C THR A 11 1.74 -24.28 24.01
N LYS A 12 1.89 -25.06 25.10
CA LYS A 12 2.12 -26.51 25.02
C LYS A 12 1.05 -27.21 24.17
N LYS A 13 -0.18 -26.72 24.16
CA LYS A 13 -1.29 -27.26 23.35
C LYS A 13 -1.01 -27.13 21.85
N VAL A 14 -0.51 -25.97 21.40
CA VAL A 14 -0.19 -25.73 19.98
C VAL A 14 1.02 -26.57 19.55
N VAL A 15 2.08 -26.61 20.35
CA VAL A 15 3.24 -27.48 20.13
C VAL A 15 2.80 -28.94 20.00
N ASN A 16 2.02 -29.43 20.96
CA ASN A 16 1.53 -30.80 20.95
C ASN A 16 0.65 -31.07 19.73
N SER A 17 -0.21 -30.14 19.31
CA SER A 17 -1.04 -30.32 18.11
C SER A 17 -0.18 -30.45 16.83
N LEU A 18 0.81 -29.58 16.66
CA LEU A 18 1.76 -29.65 15.54
C LEU A 18 2.61 -30.93 15.59
N PHE A 19 3.04 -31.35 16.78
CA PHE A 19 3.79 -32.58 16.95
C PHE A 19 2.93 -33.82 16.67
N GLN A 20 1.67 -33.86 17.11
CA GLN A 20 0.75 -34.95 16.78
C GLN A 20 0.45 -35.01 15.28
N LYS A 21 0.26 -33.86 14.61
CA LYS A 21 0.22 -33.81 13.14
C LYS A 21 1.50 -34.41 12.53
N ALA A 22 2.67 -34.01 13.05
CA ALA A 22 3.94 -34.55 12.60
C ALA A 22 4.05 -36.07 12.83
N LEU A 23 3.47 -36.65 13.87
CA LEU A 23 3.46 -38.11 14.10
C LEU A 23 2.49 -38.84 13.17
N ALA A 24 1.35 -38.21 12.83
CA ALA A 24 0.33 -38.78 11.95
C ALA A 24 0.72 -38.73 10.46
N ASN A 25 1.69 -37.88 10.10
CA ASN A 25 2.14 -37.72 8.73
C ASN A 25 2.77 -38.99 8.15
N LYS A 26 2.49 -39.27 6.88
CA LYS A 26 3.21 -40.27 6.10
C LYS A 26 4.54 -39.67 5.64
N TYR A 27 5.65 -40.13 6.21
CA TYR A 27 6.99 -39.75 5.78
C TYR A 27 7.50 -40.70 4.71
N THR A 28 8.16 -40.15 3.71
CA THR A 28 8.90 -40.89 2.70
C THR A 28 10.39 -40.62 2.85
N SER A 29 11.21 -41.61 2.52
CA SER A 29 12.65 -41.40 2.38
C SER A 29 12.91 -40.37 1.28
N ILE A 30 13.90 -39.50 1.47
CA ILE A 30 14.35 -38.56 0.43
C ILE A 30 15.49 -39.12 -0.42
N ALA A 31 15.82 -40.41 -0.29
CA ALA A 31 16.94 -41.02 -1.02
C ALA A 31 16.82 -40.94 -2.55
N ASN A 32 15.60 -40.74 -3.08
CA ASN A 32 15.37 -40.51 -4.50
C ASN A 32 15.64 -39.06 -4.93
N GLU A 33 15.77 -38.15 -3.97
CA GLU A 33 16.02 -36.72 -4.21
C GLU A 33 17.47 -36.33 -3.88
N TYR A 34 18.09 -37.00 -2.91
CA TYR A 34 19.43 -36.70 -2.44
C TYR A 34 20.23 -37.99 -2.15
N PRO A 35 21.55 -37.99 -2.42
CA PRO A 35 22.43 -39.05 -1.95
C PRO A 35 22.42 -39.16 -0.43
N ALA A 36 22.42 -40.38 0.09
CA ALA A 36 22.30 -40.63 1.53
C ALA A 36 23.48 -40.06 2.33
N GLU A 37 24.66 -39.99 1.70
CA GLU A 37 25.86 -39.36 2.24
C GLU A 37 25.78 -37.84 2.29
N TYR A 38 24.84 -37.22 1.58
CA TYR A 38 24.59 -35.78 1.64
C TYR A 38 23.49 -35.46 2.66
N ARG A 39 22.37 -36.18 2.59
CA ARG A 39 21.21 -36.03 3.47
C ARG A 39 20.37 -37.30 3.52
N ASN A 40 20.02 -37.76 4.72
CA ASN A 40 19.34 -39.05 4.93
C ASN A 40 18.09 -38.97 5.85
N SER A 41 17.38 -37.84 5.82
CA SER A 41 16.12 -37.67 6.56
C SER A 41 14.91 -38.27 5.82
N GLU A 42 13.82 -38.50 6.53
CA GLU A 42 12.51 -38.72 5.91
C GLU A 42 11.74 -37.39 5.88
N ARG A 43 10.90 -37.17 4.86
CA ARG A 43 10.14 -35.91 4.70
C ARG A 43 8.65 -36.18 4.49
N SER A 44 7.83 -35.28 4.99
CA SER A 44 6.41 -35.17 4.65
C SER A 44 6.09 -33.71 4.34
N ILE A 45 5.41 -33.45 3.23
CA ILE A 45 5.07 -32.11 2.77
C ILE A 45 3.56 -31.91 2.95
N LEU A 46 3.19 -30.79 3.56
CA LEU A 46 1.81 -30.37 3.75
C LEU A 46 1.65 -28.91 3.31
N PHE A 47 0.57 -28.61 2.61
CA PHE A 47 0.17 -27.23 2.35
C PHE A 47 -0.93 -26.85 3.34
N ASP A 48 -0.66 -25.87 4.22
CA ASP A 48 -1.60 -25.45 5.28
C ASP A 48 -1.49 -23.93 5.51
N SER A 49 -2.39 -23.17 4.88
CA SER A 49 -2.49 -21.71 4.99
C SER A 49 -2.85 -21.24 6.41
N SER A 50 -3.55 -22.08 7.18
CA SER A 50 -3.93 -21.77 8.56
C SER A 50 -2.70 -21.80 9.47
N ILE A 51 -1.90 -22.86 9.43
CA ILE A 51 -0.68 -22.95 10.24
C ILE A 51 0.30 -21.85 9.86
N SER A 52 0.56 -21.64 8.56
CA SER A 52 1.48 -20.60 8.09
C SER A 52 1.02 -19.20 8.52
N SER A 53 -0.28 -18.89 8.46
CA SER A 53 -0.83 -17.63 8.98
C SER A 53 -0.62 -17.46 10.49
N HIS A 54 -0.75 -18.53 11.28
CA HIS A 54 -0.47 -18.48 12.72
C HIS A 54 1.03 -18.31 13.02
N MET A 55 1.90 -18.98 12.26
CA MET A 55 3.35 -18.79 12.35
C MET A 55 3.72 -17.35 11.99
N TRP A 56 3.12 -16.76 10.96
CA TRP A 56 3.35 -15.36 10.58
C TRP A 56 2.94 -14.40 11.69
N LYS A 57 1.72 -14.53 12.23
CA LYS A 57 1.24 -13.70 13.35
C LYS A 57 2.15 -13.77 14.57
N THR A 58 2.84 -14.91 14.76
CA THR A 58 3.79 -15.08 15.86
C THR A 58 5.16 -14.51 15.52
N LEU A 59 5.65 -14.66 14.28
CA LEU A 59 6.96 -14.16 13.85
C LEU A 59 6.98 -12.64 13.70
N GLU A 60 5.95 -12.06 13.10
CA GLU A 60 5.93 -10.66 12.69
C GLU A 60 6.31 -9.66 13.79
N PRO A 61 5.83 -9.80 15.05
CA PRO A 61 6.22 -8.90 16.15
C PRO A 61 7.70 -8.98 16.55
N HIS A 62 8.40 -10.07 16.20
CA HIS A 62 9.82 -10.28 16.52
C HIS A 62 10.76 -9.79 15.43
N LEU A 63 10.26 -9.46 14.23
CA LEU A 63 11.07 -8.88 13.16
C LEU A 63 11.26 -7.39 13.42
N THR A 64 12.51 -6.98 13.64
CA THR A 64 12.90 -5.58 13.78
C THR A 64 13.16 -4.95 12.41
N TYR A 65 13.28 -3.61 12.37
CA TYR A 65 13.68 -2.92 11.14
C TYR A 65 15.09 -3.33 10.71
N GLU A 66 16.05 -3.45 11.62
CA GLU A 66 17.40 -3.90 11.28
C GLU A 66 17.41 -5.31 10.69
N ASP A 67 16.43 -6.14 11.06
CA ASP A 67 16.33 -7.51 10.55
C ASP A 67 15.97 -7.58 9.05
N ILE A 68 15.30 -6.55 8.54
CA ILE A 68 14.73 -6.55 7.18
C ILE A 68 15.26 -5.41 6.31
N ALA A 69 15.95 -4.43 6.90
CA ALA A 69 16.42 -3.26 6.18
C ALA A 69 17.55 -3.62 5.21
N GLY A 70 17.25 -3.58 3.91
CA GLY A 70 18.22 -3.81 2.85
C GLY A 70 18.54 -5.29 2.60
N VAL A 71 17.79 -6.22 3.19
CA VAL A 71 17.86 -7.62 2.79
C VAL A 71 17.22 -7.80 1.43
N VAL A 72 17.83 -8.63 0.60
CA VAL A 72 17.37 -8.96 -0.74
C VAL A 72 17.45 -10.49 -0.93
N PRO A 73 16.68 -11.09 -1.84
CA PRO A 73 16.94 -12.48 -2.23
C PRO A 73 18.39 -12.61 -2.74
N PHE A 74 19.10 -13.66 -2.34
CA PHE A 74 20.43 -13.92 -2.89
C PHE A 74 20.33 -14.26 -4.40
N GLY A 75 21.43 -14.10 -5.13
CA GLY A 75 21.46 -14.34 -6.58
C GLY A 75 21.03 -13.13 -7.41
N PHE A 76 20.24 -13.37 -8.46
CA PHE A 76 19.96 -12.40 -9.53
C PHE A 76 18.58 -11.75 -9.43
N ASP A 77 18.38 -10.64 -10.15
CA ASP A 77 17.15 -9.83 -10.20
C ASP A 77 16.64 -9.37 -8.83
N ASN A 78 17.53 -9.22 -7.86
CA ASN A 78 17.15 -8.98 -6.46
C ASN A 78 17.10 -7.49 -6.07
N GLY A 79 17.35 -6.58 -7.02
CA GLY A 79 17.32 -5.14 -6.77
C GLY A 79 15.94 -4.62 -6.31
N GLY A 80 15.93 -3.48 -5.63
CA GLY A 80 14.72 -2.87 -5.09
C GLY A 80 14.52 -3.16 -3.61
N ARG A 81 13.35 -2.76 -3.09
CA ARG A 81 13.00 -2.92 -1.68
C ARG A 81 12.09 -4.13 -1.47
N TRP A 82 12.53 -5.07 -0.65
CA TRP A 82 11.78 -6.27 -0.29
C TRP A 82 11.18 -6.13 1.11
N ILE A 83 9.91 -6.49 1.25
CA ILE A 83 9.16 -6.42 2.50
C ILE A 83 8.60 -7.81 2.81
N PRO A 84 8.72 -8.33 4.03
CA PRO A 84 8.15 -9.63 4.37
C PRO A 84 6.61 -9.53 4.37
N ILE A 85 5.96 -10.51 3.75
CA ILE A 85 4.51 -10.53 3.55
C ILE A 85 3.81 -11.73 4.20
N GLY A 86 4.58 -12.72 4.68
CA GLY A 86 3.99 -13.93 5.26
C GLY A 86 4.95 -15.09 5.39
N ILE A 87 4.41 -16.23 5.80
CA ILE A 87 5.09 -17.54 5.80
C ILE A 87 4.57 -18.37 4.64
N ASN A 88 5.45 -19.10 3.96
CA ASN A 88 5.07 -20.02 2.89
C ASN A 88 4.17 -21.15 3.43
N GLU A 89 3.08 -21.43 2.71
CA GLU A 89 2.11 -22.46 3.06
C GLU A 89 2.68 -23.89 2.94
N CYS A 90 3.77 -24.07 2.20
CA CYS A 90 4.47 -25.35 2.05
C CYS A 90 5.30 -25.71 3.29
N LEU A 91 4.70 -26.48 4.19
CA LEU A 91 5.31 -26.96 5.43
C LEU A 91 6.02 -28.30 5.19
N ARG A 92 7.34 -28.30 5.39
CA ARG A 92 8.19 -29.49 5.19
C ARG A 92 8.55 -30.08 6.54
N PHE A 93 7.79 -31.12 6.95
CA PHE A 93 8.10 -31.90 8.13
C PHE A 93 9.28 -32.83 7.83
N SER A 94 10.34 -32.75 8.62
CA SER A 94 11.50 -33.63 8.47
C SER A 94 11.70 -34.46 9.73
N LYS A 95 11.95 -35.75 9.53
CA LYS A 95 12.19 -36.74 10.58
C LYS A 95 13.60 -37.31 10.43
N TYR A 96 14.41 -37.15 11.46
CA TYR A 96 15.77 -37.66 11.53
C TYR A 96 15.83 -38.74 12.60
N ARG A 97 16.07 -39.98 12.18
CA ARG A 97 16.34 -41.10 13.10
C ARG A 97 17.79 -41.05 13.55
N LYS A 98 18.19 -41.96 14.46
CA LYS A 98 19.60 -42.20 14.79
C LYS A 98 20.44 -42.36 13.52
N GLY A 99 21.58 -41.67 13.45
CA GLY A 99 22.43 -41.59 12.26
C GLY A 99 21.95 -40.58 11.20
N GLY A 100 20.81 -39.93 11.41
CA GLY A 100 20.27 -38.93 10.50
C GLY A 100 21.00 -37.60 10.60
N TYR A 101 21.33 -36.97 9.47
CA TYR A 101 22.01 -35.67 9.39
C TYR A 101 21.67 -34.93 8.08
N PHE A 102 22.20 -33.72 7.95
CA PHE A 102 22.29 -32.97 6.70
C PHE A 102 23.65 -32.27 6.65
N LYS A 103 24.49 -32.59 5.64
CA LYS A 103 25.80 -31.96 5.44
C LYS A 103 25.71 -30.44 5.28
N SER A 104 26.85 -29.78 5.34
CA SER A 104 26.95 -28.33 5.15
C SER A 104 26.36 -27.90 3.82
N HIS A 105 25.44 -26.92 3.86
CA HIS A 105 24.71 -26.42 2.70
C HIS A 105 24.19 -24.99 2.96
N THR A 106 23.71 -24.37 1.89
CA THR A 106 22.82 -23.21 1.91
C THR A 106 21.42 -23.64 1.48
N ASP A 107 20.40 -22.88 1.88
CA ASP A 107 19.01 -23.21 1.58
C ASP A 107 18.58 -22.67 0.21
N GLY A 108 17.70 -23.42 -0.47
CA GLY A 108 17.06 -22.94 -1.70
C GLY A 108 15.98 -21.92 -1.39
N HIS A 109 15.91 -20.86 -2.19
CA HIS A 109 14.79 -19.92 -2.11
C HIS A 109 13.57 -20.44 -2.88
N VAL A 110 12.40 -19.99 -2.46
CA VAL A 110 11.14 -20.13 -3.17
C VAL A 110 10.89 -18.86 -3.96
N ALA A 111 10.73 -18.98 -5.27
CA ALA A 111 10.31 -17.89 -6.15
C ALA A 111 8.94 -18.24 -6.76
N LEU A 112 7.89 -17.52 -6.34
CA LEU A 112 6.55 -17.62 -6.93
C LEU A 112 6.36 -16.61 -8.08
N GLY A 113 7.35 -15.73 -8.26
CA GLY A 113 7.44 -14.76 -9.34
C GLY A 113 8.67 -13.88 -9.15
N VAL A 114 8.85 -12.93 -10.05
CA VAL A 114 9.96 -11.97 -9.98
C VAL A 114 9.91 -11.11 -8.73
N ASP A 115 8.72 -10.79 -8.23
CA ASP A 115 8.52 -9.91 -7.06
C ASP A 115 8.09 -10.66 -5.79
N HIS A 116 7.96 -11.98 -5.84
CA HIS A 116 7.50 -12.80 -4.71
C HIS A 116 8.52 -13.91 -4.45
N ARG A 117 9.43 -13.66 -3.50
CA ARG A 117 10.55 -14.57 -3.20
C ARG A 117 10.76 -14.70 -1.71
N SER A 118 11.23 -15.85 -1.25
CA SER A 118 11.67 -16.02 0.14
C SER A 118 13.11 -15.57 0.34
N ILE A 119 13.43 -15.11 1.55
CA ILE A 119 14.81 -14.71 1.92
C ILE A 119 15.28 -15.48 3.17
N PHE A 120 14.36 -15.79 4.09
CA PHE A 120 14.69 -16.46 5.34
C PHE A 120 14.09 -17.86 5.41
N THR A 121 14.87 -18.79 5.96
CA THR A 121 14.37 -20.06 6.45
C THR A 121 13.80 -19.84 7.86
N ILE A 122 12.65 -20.46 8.13
CA ILE A 122 12.17 -20.69 9.49
C ILE A 122 12.10 -22.20 9.76
N MET A 123 12.79 -22.63 10.81
CA MET A 123 12.82 -24.01 11.26
C MET A 123 12.33 -24.09 12.70
N VAL A 124 11.23 -24.81 12.93
CA VAL A 124 10.66 -25.01 14.27
C VAL A 124 10.96 -26.42 14.75
N TYR A 125 11.55 -26.53 15.93
CA TYR A 125 11.85 -27.81 16.58
C TYR A 125 10.60 -28.34 17.30
N LEU A 126 10.13 -29.52 16.93
CA LEU A 126 8.87 -30.08 17.45
C LEU A 126 9.06 -30.97 18.69
N ASN A 127 10.30 -31.40 18.94
CA ASN A 127 10.71 -32.16 20.10
C ASN A 127 12.18 -31.90 20.44
N ASP A 128 12.61 -32.35 21.62
CA ASP A 128 14.00 -32.26 22.12
C ASP A 128 14.44 -33.50 22.93
N ASN A 129 13.65 -34.57 22.93
CA ASN A 129 13.97 -35.86 23.56
C ASN A 129 14.94 -36.71 22.70
N PHE A 130 16.05 -36.13 22.28
CA PHE A 130 17.13 -36.77 21.51
C PHE A 130 18.49 -36.17 21.87
N THR A 131 19.58 -36.79 21.40
CA THR A 131 20.95 -36.27 21.56
C THR A 131 21.63 -36.10 20.21
N GLY A 132 22.52 -35.12 20.09
CA GLY A 132 23.07 -34.67 18.80
C GLY A 132 22.11 -33.69 18.11
N GLY A 133 22.14 -33.61 16.78
CA GLY A 133 21.13 -32.87 16.02
C GLY A 133 21.20 -31.34 16.07
N LYS A 134 22.33 -30.77 16.51
CA LYS A 134 22.52 -29.30 16.51
C LYS A 134 22.47 -28.73 15.09
N THR A 135 22.06 -27.47 14.97
CA THR A 135 22.20 -26.72 13.72
C THR A 135 23.42 -25.80 13.86
N THR A 136 24.47 -26.07 13.10
CA THR A 136 25.75 -25.33 13.19
C THR A 136 25.93 -24.47 11.95
N PHE A 137 26.34 -23.22 12.14
CA PHE A 137 26.52 -22.21 11.12
C PHE A 137 28.01 -21.89 10.96
N PHE A 138 28.40 -21.55 9.73
CA PHE A 138 29.79 -21.28 9.35
C PHE A 138 29.91 -19.92 8.66
N ASP A 139 31.08 -19.29 8.79
CA ASP A 139 31.48 -18.17 7.93
C ASP A 139 31.96 -18.65 6.55
N ASP A 140 32.35 -17.71 5.69
CA ASP A 140 32.81 -18.00 4.33
C ASP A 140 34.15 -18.76 4.28
N ASP A 141 34.94 -18.71 5.37
CA ASP A 141 36.17 -19.49 5.54
C ASP A 141 35.91 -20.92 6.08
N GLY A 142 34.64 -21.27 6.32
CA GLY A 142 34.23 -22.56 6.84
C GLY A 142 34.45 -22.74 8.35
N LYS A 143 34.69 -21.65 9.09
CA LYS A 143 34.84 -21.69 10.54
C LYS A 143 33.47 -21.62 11.21
N GLU A 144 33.26 -22.43 12.24
CA GLU A 144 32.04 -22.40 13.04
C GLU A 144 31.87 -21.04 13.74
N ILE A 145 30.74 -20.40 13.51
CA ILE A 145 30.39 -19.10 14.12
C ILE A 145 29.31 -19.23 15.20
N LEU A 146 28.42 -20.22 15.08
CA LEU A 146 27.29 -20.42 16.00
C LEU A 146 26.78 -21.86 15.90
N SER A 147 26.39 -22.46 17.02
CA SER A 147 25.67 -23.73 17.03
C SER A 147 24.44 -23.67 17.93
N VAL A 148 23.28 -24.01 17.35
CA VAL A 148 21.98 -23.94 18.00
C VAL A 148 21.55 -25.35 18.43
N THR A 149 21.30 -25.50 19.73
CA THR A 149 20.77 -26.75 20.30
C THR A 149 19.24 -26.75 20.21
N PRO A 150 18.62 -27.78 19.60
CA PRO A 150 17.17 -27.87 19.48
C PRO A 150 16.47 -27.84 20.83
N LYS A 151 15.39 -27.06 20.92
CA LYS A 151 14.48 -27.02 22.06
C LYS A 151 13.05 -27.05 21.57
N THR A 152 12.20 -27.86 22.19
CA THR A 152 10.80 -28.02 21.79
C THR A 152 10.08 -26.68 21.75
N GLY A 153 9.46 -26.36 20.60
CA GLY A 153 8.69 -25.13 20.37
C GLY A 153 9.53 -23.88 20.03
N MET A 154 10.86 -23.99 19.98
CA MET A 154 11.74 -22.92 19.52
C MET A 154 11.75 -22.84 18.00
N ALA A 155 11.74 -21.62 17.46
CA ALA A 155 12.02 -21.35 16.05
C ALA A 155 13.44 -20.82 15.88
N LEU A 156 14.12 -21.29 14.83
CA LEU A 156 15.40 -20.79 14.34
C LEU A 156 15.16 -20.13 12.97
N ILE A 157 15.58 -18.87 12.83
CA ILE A 157 15.40 -18.05 11.64
C ILE A 157 16.75 -17.58 11.14
N PHE A 158 17.02 -17.72 9.83
CA PHE A 158 18.28 -17.34 9.21
C PHE A 158 18.14 -17.12 7.70
N ASN A 159 19.07 -16.40 7.08
CA ASN A 159 19.06 -16.18 5.63
C ASN A 159 19.44 -17.45 4.86
N HIS A 160 18.88 -17.62 3.67
CA HIS A 160 19.11 -18.79 2.83
C HIS A 160 20.58 -19.01 2.43
N ASP A 161 21.33 -17.94 2.23
CA ASP A 161 22.74 -17.95 1.82
C ASP A 161 23.74 -18.09 2.98
N VAL A 162 23.26 -18.43 4.19
CA VAL A 162 24.13 -18.75 5.33
C VAL A 162 24.47 -20.24 5.31
N MET A 163 25.76 -20.55 5.23
CA MET A 163 26.26 -21.92 5.28
C MET A 163 25.97 -22.56 6.64
N HIS A 164 25.31 -23.72 6.63
CA HIS A 164 24.94 -24.41 7.85
C HIS A 164 24.82 -25.93 7.67
N LEU A 165 24.90 -26.68 8.76
CA LEU A 165 24.71 -28.13 8.79
C LEU A 165 23.69 -28.56 9.85
N GLY A 166 23.03 -29.68 9.59
CA GLY A 166 22.22 -30.41 10.57
C GLY A 166 23.00 -31.59 11.11
N GLY A 167 23.48 -31.48 12.36
CA GLY A 167 24.31 -32.48 13.00
C GLY A 167 23.63 -33.84 13.14
N GLU A 168 24.45 -34.89 13.26
CA GLU A 168 23.96 -36.26 13.38
C GLU A 168 23.14 -36.49 14.66
N ILE A 169 22.06 -37.27 14.55
CA ILE A 169 21.30 -37.76 15.70
C ILE A 169 22.01 -38.98 16.31
N VAL A 170 22.53 -38.84 17.53
CA VAL A 170 23.24 -39.91 18.23
C VAL A 170 22.28 -40.89 18.90
N LYS A 171 21.19 -40.37 19.50
CA LYS A 171 20.12 -41.16 20.13
C LYS A 171 18.77 -40.46 19.98
N GLY A 172 17.70 -41.23 19.86
CA GLY A 172 16.33 -40.72 19.74
C GLY A 172 15.92 -40.44 18.30
N THR A 173 14.93 -39.56 18.11
CA THR A 173 14.45 -39.13 16.80
C THR A 173 14.10 -37.65 16.87
N LYS A 174 14.57 -36.86 15.91
CA LYS A 174 14.30 -35.41 15.82
C LYS A 174 13.22 -35.14 14.78
N PHE A 175 12.26 -34.29 15.14
CA PHE A 175 11.22 -33.78 14.27
C PHE A 175 11.33 -32.26 14.16
N ILE A 176 11.31 -31.76 12.93
CA ILE A 176 11.25 -30.33 12.63
C ILE A 176 10.15 -30.06 11.61
N VAL A 177 9.65 -28.84 11.60
CA VAL A 177 8.94 -28.28 10.45
C VAL A 177 9.76 -27.11 9.91
N ARG A 178 10.05 -27.14 8.61
CA ARG A 178 10.76 -26.07 7.90
C ARG A 178 9.82 -25.43 6.88
N THR A 179 9.82 -24.12 6.84
CA THR A 179 9.19 -23.30 5.79
C THR A 179 10.00 -22.02 5.61
N ASP A 180 9.49 -21.06 4.86
CA ASP A 180 10.22 -19.90 4.37
C ASP A 180 9.42 -18.61 4.66
N VAL A 181 10.11 -17.52 5.00
CA VAL A 181 9.49 -16.19 5.10
C VAL A 181 9.44 -15.60 3.69
N MET A 182 8.23 -15.33 3.21
CA MET A 182 7.98 -14.78 1.88
C MET A 182 8.08 -13.26 1.91
N PHE A 183 8.68 -12.69 0.87
CA PHE A 183 8.84 -11.25 0.67
C PHE A 183 8.21 -10.81 -0.65
N PHE A 184 7.73 -9.57 -0.65
CA PHE A 184 7.26 -8.85 -1.83
C PHE A 184 8.19 -7.68 -2.16
N ARG A 185 8.47 -7.46 -3.45
CA ARG A 185 9.22 -6.29 -3.92
C ARG A 185 8.29 -5.07 -4.02
N TYR A 186 8.34 -4.19 -3.01
CA TYR A 186 7.43 -3.03 -2.87
C TYR A 186 7.77 -1.85 -3.79
N LYS A 187 9.06 -1.58 -4.04
CA LYS A 187 9.50 -0.54 -4.99
C LYS A 187 10.51 -1.12 -5.97
N SER A 188 10.12 -1.17 -7.24
CA SER A 188 11.01 -1.33 -8.37
C SER A 188 11.75 0.01 -8.58
N SER A 189 12.80 0.27 -7.80
CA SER A 189 13.84 1.15 -8.35
C SER A 189 14.36 0.45 -9.59
N LYS A 190 14.39 1.16 -10.74
CA LYS A 190 14.89 0.70 -12.06
C LYS A 190 15.58 -0.65 -11.93
N ILE A 191 14.92 -1.73 -12.37
CA ILE A 191 15.49 -3.09 -12.43
C ILE A 191 16.96 -2.90 -12.76
N HIS A 192 17.86 -3.29 -11.85
CA HIS A 192 19.28 -3.26 -12.14
C HIS A 192 19.42 -4.05 -13.44
N HIS A 193 19.69 -3.37 -14.55
CA HIS A 193 19.93 -4.04 -15.80
C HIS A 193 21.22 -4.80 -15.56
N LEU A 194 21.10 -6.12 -15.37
CA LEU A 194 22.23 -7.01 -15.25
C LEU A 194 23.15 -6.69 -16.44
N ASP A 195 24.44 -6.57 -16.20
CA ASP A 195 25.36 -6.41 -17.32
C ASP A 195 25.39 -7.70 -18.19
N SER A 196 26.12 -7.66 -19.31
CA SER A 196 26.20 -8.78 -20.23
C SER A 196 26.79 -10.04 -19.60
N ASN A 197 27.73 -9.91 -18.66
CA ASN A 197 28.31 -11.05 -17.96
C ASN A 197 27.35 -11.60 -16.91
N GLU A 198 26.67 -10.73 -16.18
CA GLU A 198 25.65 -11.12 -15.20
C GLU A 198 24.46 -11.84 -15.85
N HIS A 199 24.07 -11.46 -17.08
CA HIS A 199 23.08 -12.21 -17.86
C HIS A 199 23.56 -13.63 -18.16
N LEU A 200 24.79 -13.79 -18.65
CA LEU A 200 25.35 -15.10 -18.99
C LEU A 200 25.48 -16.00 -17.75
N GLU A 201 25.91 -15.45 -16.61
CA GLU A 201 25.95 -16.20 -15.36
C GLU A 201 24.56 -16.62 -14.88
N LYS A 202 23.57 -15.73 -15.02
CA LYS A 202 22.17 -16.04 -14.68
C LYS A 202 21.64 -17.17 -15.55
N GLU A 203 21.80 -17.07 -16.87
CA GLU A 203 21.39 -18.11 -17.82
C GLU A 203 22.08 -19.45 -17.51
N TYR A 204 23.36 -19.41 -17.14
CA TYR A 204 24.09 -20.61 -16.74
C TYR A 204 23.55 -21.23 -15.44
N VAL A 205 23.21 -20.41 -14.44
CA VAL A 205 22.58 -20.86 -13.20
C VAL A 205 21.19 -21.46 -13.47
N GLU A 206 20.39 -20.85 -14.34
CA GLU A 206 19.10 -21.37 -14.76
C GLU A 206 19.25 -22.73 -15.45
N ALA A 207 20.23 -22.86 -16.36
CA ALA A 207 20.54 -24.14 -17.01
C ALA A 207 20.96 -25.24 -16.01
N LEU A 208 21.78 -24.90 -15.00
CA LEU A 208 22.14 -25.85 -13.93
C LEU A 208 20.93 -26.29 -13.12
N CYS A 209 19.98 -25.39 -12.87
CA CYS A 209 18.74 -25.73 -12.16
C CYS A 209 17.84 -26.64 -13.00
N GLU A 210 17.72 -26.40 -14.30
CA GLU A 210 17.00 -27.26 -15.24
C GLU A 210 17.63 -28.66 -15.33
N ASP A 211 18.96 -28.73 -15.45
CA ASP A 211 19.73 -29.98 -15.40
C ASP A 211 19.48 -30.76 -14.10
N SER A 212 19.47 -30.07 -12.97
CA SER A 212 19.18 -30.66 -11.66
C SER A 212 17.77 -31.28 -11.61
N MET A 213 16.76 -30.57 -12.11
CA MET A 213 15.39 -31.07 -12.19
C MET A 213 15.29 -32.28 -13.13
N LYS A 214 15.96 -32.24 -14.28
CA LYS A 214 16.00 -33.35 -15.23
C LYS A 214 16.58 -34.62 -14.59
N HIS A 215 17.74 -34.52 -13.95
CA HIS A 215 18.35 -35.67 -13.26
C HIS A 215 17.49 -36.19 -12.10
N THR A 216 16.76 -35.30 -11.40
CA THR A 216 15.80 -35.72 -10.37
C THR A 216 14.68 -36.58 -10.98
N LEU A 217 14.13 -36.17 -12.13
CA LEU A 217 13.08 -36.92 -12.85
C LEU A 217 13.59 -38.26 -13.42
N GLU A 218 14.87 -38.31 -13.80
CA GLU A 218 15.54 -39.53 -14.27
C GLU A 218 15.97 -40.48 -13.14
N GLY A 219 15.80 -40.07 -11.87
CA GLY A 219 16.19 -40.87 -10.70
C GLY A 219 17.71 -40.90 -10.45
N ASN A 220 18.42 -39.85 -10.85
CA ASN A 220 19.86 -39.66 -10.61
C ASN A 220 20.10 -38.57 -9.55
N PRO A 221 19.95 -38.88 -8.25
CA PRO A 221 20.04 -37.89 -7.17
C PRO A 221 21.45 -37.31 -7.00
N GLU A 222 22.51 -38.03 -7.38
CA GLU A 222 23.90 -37.58 -7.29
C GLU A 222 24.14 -36.38 -8.22
N GLU A 223 23.89 -36.56 -9.52
CA GLU A 223 24.02 -35.47 -10.50
C GLU A 223 23.03 -34.34 -10.21
N ALA A 224 21.79 -34.66 -9.83
CA ALA A 224 20.81 -33.65 -9.47
C ALA A 224 21.29 -32.77 -8.31
N THR A 225 21.86 -33.38 -7.27
CA THR A 225 22.39 -32.67 -6.10
C THR A 225 23.62 -31.84 -6.46
N GLN A 226 24.53 -32.38 -7.26
CA GLN A 226 25.74 -31.67 -7.68
C GLN A 226 25.40 -30.41 -8.48
N LYS A 227 24.52 -30.53 -9.48
CA LYS A 227 24.04 -29.40 -10.29
C LYS A 227 23.36 -28.32 -9.44
N PHE A 228 22.54 -28.74 -8.46
CA PHE A 228 21.91 -27.82 -7.51
C PHE A 228 22.94 -27.09 -6.64
N ILE A 229 23.95 -27.79 -6.13
CA ILE A 229 25.04 -27.21 -5.33
C ILE A 229 25.82 -26.18 -6.15
N ASP A 230 26.11 -26.48 -7.41
CA ASP A 230 26.88 -25.57 -8.26
C ASP A 230 26.08 -24.31 -8.62
N ALA A 231 24.78 -24.45 -8.89
CA ALA A 231 23.87 -23.30 -9.03
C ALA A 231 23.79 -22.46 -7.74
N GLN A 232 23.65 -23.11 -6.58
CA GLN A 232 23.62 -22.47 -5.26
C GLN A 232 24.88 -21.66 -4.97
N LYS A 233 26.07 -22.21 -5.25
CA LYS A 233 27.35 -21.51 -5.05
C LYS A 233 27.43 -20.22 -5.85
N LEU A 234 27.04 -20.27 -7.13
CA LEU A 234 27.04 -19.10 -8.01
C LEU A 234 26.04 -18.03 -7.54
N MET A 235 24.85 -18.44 -7.10
CA MET A 235 23.88 -17.49 -6.54
C MET A 235 24.36 -16.89 -5.22
N CYS A 236 24.97 -17.68 -4.32
CA CYS A 236 25.44 -17.22 -3.01
C CYS A 236 26.64 -16.27 -3.08
N ALA A 237 27.35 -16.20 -4.22
CA ALA A 237 28.32 -15.14 -4.48
C ALA A 237 27.66 -13.74 -4.43
N ARG A 238 26.35 -13.67 -4.69
CA ARG A 238 25.52 -12.46 -4.55
C ARG A 238 24.68 -12.56 -3.27
N LYS A 239 25.27 -12.14 -2.16
CA LYS A 239 24.71 -12.29 -0.81
C LYS A 239 23.36 -11.56 -0.64
N SER A 240 22.52 -12.11 0.22
CA SER A 240 21.22 -11.55 0.62
C SER A 240 21.35 -10.29 1.49
N ILE A 241 22.52 -10.10 2.11
CA ILE A 241 22.92 -8.87 2.78
C ILE A 241 24.09 -8.31 1.96
N PRO A 242 23.90 -7.23 1.19
CA PRO A 242 24.99 -6.62 0.43
C PRO A 242 26.11 -6.17 1.37
N ASP A 243 27.37 -6.27 0.93
CA ASP A 243 28.52 -5.79 1.69
C ASP A 243 28.30 -4.33 2.12
N ARG A 244 28.15 -4.12 3.43
CA ARG A 244 28.11 -2.77 3.99
C ARG A 244 29.48 -2.15 3.75
N ASN A 245 29.53 -1.06 2.98
CA ASN A 245 30.80 -0.35 2.80
C ASN A 245 31.26 0.22 4.16
N PRO A 246 32.47 -0.10 4.65
CA PRO A 246 32.94 0.29 5.98
C PRO A 246 33.40 1.75 6.01
N LEU A 247 32.49 2.67 5.71
CA LEU A 247 32.76 4.10 5.71
C LEU A 247 31.71 4.84 6.53
N LEU A 248 31.53 4.50 7.81
CA LEU A 248 31.08 5.52 8.77
C LEU A 248 32.29 6.40 9.08
N PRO A 249 32.20 7.74 8.94
CA PRO A 249 33.36 8.59 9.03
C PRO A 249 33.75 8.71 10.50
N GLN A 250 35.05 8.80 10.72
CA GLN A 250 35.75 9.06 11.96
C GLN A 250 35.38 10.42 12.59
N LEU A 251 34.10 10.66 12.90
CA LEU A 251 33.61 11.88 13.55
C LEU A 251 33.40 11.71 15.06
N GLY A 252 33.51 10.49 15.59
CA GLY A 252 33.46 10.21 17.04
C GLY A 252 32.12 10.47 17.73
N LEU A 253 31.07 10.86 16.98
CA LEU A 253 29.72 11.10 17.52
C LEU A 253 28.85 9.85 17.41
N SER A 254 28.09 9.56 18.47
CA SER A 254 27.12 8.47 18.48
C SER A 254 25.94 8.76 17.53
N LYS A 255 25.24 7.70 17.12
CA LYS A 255 24.01 7.78 16.31
C LYS A 255 22.97 8.71 16.94
N ASP A 256 22.81 8.64 18.26
CA ASP A 256 21.84 9.46 19.02
C ASP A 256 22.16 10.96 18.96
N LEU A 257 23.45 11.31 18.97
CA LEU A 257 23.91 12.69 18.81
C LEU A 257 23.62 13.22 17.40
N TRP A 258 23.79 12.40 16.37
CA TRP A 258 23.39 12.76 15.01
C TRP A 258 21.88 12.92 14.86
N ILE A 259 21.09 12.11 15.56
CA ILE A 259 19.64 12.28 15.63
C ILE A 259 19.31 13.65 16.20
N GLN A 260 19.85 14.02 17.37
CA GLN A 260 19.60 15.33 17.97
C GLN A 260 20.10 16.50 17.12
N LEU A 261 21.21 16.37 16.40
CA LEU A 261 21.68 17.45 15.53
C LEU A 261 20.79 17.62 14.29
N SER A 262 20.30 16.52 13.73
CA SER A 262 19.47 16.54 12.53
C SER A 262 18.14 17.28 12.73
N THR A 263 17.61 17.29 13.95
CA THR A 263 16.35 17.96 14.29
C THR A 263 16.42 19.49 14.19
N TYR A 264 17.63 20.06 14.15
CA TYR A 264 17.85 21.49 13.99
C TYR A 264 18.19 21.90 12.54
N MET A 265 18.18 20.96 11.60
CA MET A 265 18.60 21.18 10.21
C MET A 265 17.39 21.12 9.26
N ASP A 266 17.40 21.95 8.22
CA ASP A 266 16.41 21.84 7.15
C ASP A 266 16.70 20.62 6.23
N LEU A 267 15.67 20.16 5.52
CA LEU A 267 15.78 19.00 4.63
C LEU A 267 16.82 19.19 3.51
N LYS A 268 17.06 20.43 3.10
CA LYS A 268 18.09 20.79 2.11
C LYS A 268 19.49 20.56 2.67
N THR A 269 19.73 20.92 3.94
CA THR A 269 20.99 20.70 4.66
C THR A 269 21.20 19.22 4.89
N LEU A 270 20.19 18.50 5.36
CA LEU A 270 20.25 17.04 5.53
C LEU A 270 20.57 16.32 4.20
N SER A 271 19.96 16.75 3.09
CA SER A 271 20.23 16.22 1.75
C SER A 271 21.65 16.52 1.28
N ARG A 272 22.20 17.69 1.62
CA ARG A 272 23.59 18.05 1.31
C ARG A 272 24.56 17.22 2.12
N LEU A 273 24.34 17.07 3.43
CA LEU A 273 25.18 16.27 4.31
C LEU A 273 25.26 14.81 3.84
N GLN A 274 24.14 14.23 3.42
CA GLN A 274 24.10 12.89 2.80
C GLN A 274 25.02 12.74 1.59
N ARG A 275 25.21 13.80 0.81
CA ARG A 275 26.04 13.78 -0.40
C ARG A 275 27.51 14.07 -0.11
N LEU A 276 27.86 14.51 1.10
CA LEU A 276 29.24 14.87 1.44
C LEU A 276 30.14 13.65 1.52
N ASN A 277 29.68 12.56 2.15
CA ASN A 277 30.40 11.29 2.16
C ASN A 277 29.46 10.11 2.45
N LYS A 278 29.96 8.89 2.23
CA LYS A 278 29.17 7.66 2.40
C LYS A 278 28.70 7.42 3.84
N GLY A 279 29.41 7.94 4.82
CA GLY A 279 29.04 7.70 6.21
C GLY A 279 27.92 8.58 6.72
N PHE A 280 27.87 9.84 6.27
CA PHE A 280 26.68 10.65 6.40
C PHE A 280 25.50 10.01 5.66
N TYR A 281 25.73 9.49 4.46
CA TYR A 281 24.70 8.76 3.73
C TYR A 281 24.11 7.59 4.54
N GLU A 282 24.94 6.78 5.22
CA GLU A 282 24.47 5.68 6.07
C GLU A 282 23.75 6.15 7.34
N ILE A 283 24.25 7.19 8.04
CA ILE A 283 23.56 7.77 9.21
C ILE A 283 22.16 8.24 8.81
N PHE A 284 22.06 8.97 7.70
CA PHE A 284 20.80 9.49 7.17
C PHE A 284 20.05 8.47 6.27
N LYS A 285 20.38 7.19 6.36
CA LYS A 285 19.55 6.07 5.87
C LYS A 285 18.66 5.52 6.98
N ASP A 286 18.97 5.84 8.23
CA ASP A 286 18.25 5.35 9.40
C ASP A 286 16.79 5.80 9.42
N ASN A 287 15.86 4.85 9.49
CA ASN A 287 14.45 5.14 9.36
C ASN A 287 13.83 5.75 10.62
N GLU A 288 14.33 5.40 11.82
CA GLU A 288 13.87 5.96 13.10
C GLU A 288 14.28 7.42 13.26
N LEU A 289 15.49 7.75 12.79
CA LEU A 289 15.94 9.13 12.62
C LEU A 289 14.94 9.91 11.75
N TRP A 290 14.60 9.38 10.57
CA TRP A 290 13.66 10.04 9.66
C TRP A 290 12.23 10.09 10.21
N HIS A 291 11.81 9.10 11.01
CA HIS A 291 10.54 9.13 11.73
C HIS A 291 10.50 10.27 12.74
N THR A 292 11.57 10.44 13.49
CA THR A 292 11.73 11.51 14.49
C THR A 292 11.71 12.88 13.82
N ILE A 293 12.47 13.05 12.73
CA ILE A 293 12.46 14.27 11.91
C ILE A 293 11.06 14.53 11.36
N PHE A 294 10.39 13.50 10.82
CA PHE A 294 9.04 13.62 10.26
C PHE A 294 8.02 14.07 11.32
N LYS A 295 8.04 13.46 12.51
CA LYS A 295 7.18 13.83 13.64
C LYS A 295 7.34 15.28 14.06
N GLN A 296 8.56 15.80 14.01
CA GLN A 296 8.82 17.20 14.36
C GLN A 296 8.39 18.16 13.26
N LEU A 297 8.63 17.83 12.00
CA LEU A 297 8.26 18.68 10.86
C LEU A 297 6.74 18.68 10.59
N TRP A 298 6.05 17.57 10.88
CA TRP A 298 4.61 17.39 10.65
C TRP A 298 3.90 16.72 11.84
N PRO A 299 3.88 17.34 13.03
CA PRO A 299 3.32 16.75 14.25
C PRO A 299 1.83 16.38 14.13
N GLN A 300 1.07 17.12 13.32
CA GLN A 300 -0.34 16.86 13.03
C GLN A 300 -0.58 15.56 12.24
N LEU A 301 0.45 15.03 11.58
CA LEU A 301 0.38 13.78 10.81
C LEU A 301 0.99 12.59 11.57
N ALA A 302 1.41 12.80 12.82
CA ALA A 302 2.00 11.75 13.64
C ALA A 302 1.04 10.57 13.90
N THR A 303 -0.27 10.76 13.69
CA THR A 303 -1.28 9.69 13.81
C THR A 303 -1.41 8.82 12.56
N LEU A 304 -0.73 9.14 11.44
CA LEU A 304 -0.71 8.34 10.21
C LEU A 304 0.23 7.12 10.30
N GLU A 305 0.66 6.72 11.50
CA GLU A 305 1.50 5.54 11.79
C GLU A 305 0.77 4.21 11.52
N TYR A 306 0.16 4.04 10.35
CA TYR A 306 -0.55 2.83 9.97
C TYR A 306 0.37 1.66 9.61
N SER A 307 1.68 1.90 9.43
CA SER A 307 2.64 0.86 9.03
C SER A 307 3.99 1.00 9.74
N LYS A 308 4.36 -0.03 10.51
CA LYS A 308 5.70 -0.18 11.12
C LYS A 308 6.84 -0.31 10.09
N TYR A 309 6.50 -0.36 8.79
CA TYR A 309 7.44 -0.53 7.69
C TYR A 309 7.54 0.72 6.79
N MET A 310 6.92 1.83 7.19
CA MET A 310 6.96 3.09 6.44
C MET A 310 8.41 3.57 6.26
N ASP A 311 8.79 3.98 5.05
CA ASP A 311 10.09 4.61 4.80
C ASP A 311 9.94 6.11 5.01
N TRP A 312 10.21 6.52 6.24
CA TRP A 312 10.04 7.88 6.71
C TRP A 312 10.95 8.86 6.01
N LYS A 313 12.07 8.39 5.44
CA LYS A 313 12.94 9.22 4.61
C LYS A 313 12.22 9.60 3.34
N ASN A 314 11.75 8.61 2.59
CA ASN A 314 10.98 8.87 1.38
C ASN A 314 9.71 9.64 1.70
N GLU A 315 9.00 9.31 2.77
CA GLU A 315 7.80 10.05 3.17
C GLU A 315 8.13 11.52 3.49
N ALA A 316 9.21 11.80 4.22
CA ALA A 316 9.64 13.18 4.48
C ALA A 316 10.07 13.91 3.21
N TYR A 317 10.78 13.24 2.29
CA TYR A 317 11.19 13.84 1.01
C TYR A 317 10.00 14.07 0.08
N GLU A 318 9.15 13.07 -0.11
CA GLU A 318 7.90 13.17 -0.87
C GLU A 318 7.02 14.24 -0.26
N ARG A 319 6.83 14.29 1.07
CA ARG A 319 6.01 15.32 1.72
C ARG A 319 6.62 16.71 1.64
N HIS A 320 7.93 16.85 1.66
CA HIS A 320 8.61 18.11 1.42
C HIS A 320 8.48 18.56 -0.05
N HIS A 321 8.66 17.63 -0.98
CA HIS A 321 8.39 17.84 -2.40
C HIS A 321 6.92 18.19 -2.63
N LEU A 322 5.98 17.53 -1.95
CA LEU A 322 4.56 17.84 -2.02
C LEU A 322 4.28 19.22 -1.42
N ASN A 323 4.86 19.57 -0.27
CA ASN A 323 4.69 20.91 0.30
C ASN A 323 5.30 22.03 -0.57
N ILE A 324 6.36 21.74 -1.34
CA ILE A 324 7.01 22.71 -2.23
C ILE A 324 6.36 22.77 -3.63
N TYR A 325 5.92 21.63 -4.15
CA TYR A 325 5.51 21.46 -5.55
C TYR A 325 4.05 21.02 -5.74
N PHE A 326 3.40 20.43 -4.73
CA PHE A 326 1.98 20.05 -4.77
C PHE A 326 1.11 21.30 -4.62
N LYS A 327 0.98 21.99 -5.74
CA LYS A 327 0.13 23.16 -5.89
C LYS A 327 -1.28 22.65 -6.18
N ILE A 328 -2.12 22.54 -5.15
CA ILE A 328 -3.54 22.23 -5.35
C ILE A 328 -4.18 23.44 -6.03
N LEU A 329 -4.73 23.21 -7.22
CA LEU A 329 -5.57 24.15 -7.94
C LEU A 329 -6.99 23.59 -7.98
N VAL A 330 -7.96 24.44 -7.72
CA VAL A 330 -9.36 24.07 -7.62
C VAL A 330 -10.09 24.77 -8.74
N LEU A 331 -10.79 24.02 -9.58
CA LEU A 331 -11.72 24.55 -10.56
C LEU A 331 -13.10 23.98 -10.24
N ASP A 332 -13.87 24.74 -9.47
CA ASP A 332 -15.27 24.42 -9.18
C ASP A 332 -16.16 25.11 -10.20
N ILE A 333 -16.66 24.35 -11.17
CA ILE A 333 -17.44 24.88 -12.28
C ILE A 333 -18.90 24.49 -12.05
N GLY A 334 -19.66 25.36 -11.39
CA GLY A 334 -21.10 25.20 -11.22
C GLY A 334 -21.90 25.77 -12.40
N PHE A 335 -23.19 25.44 -12.48
CA PHE A 335 -24.10 25.86 -13.55
C PHE A 335 -24.22 27.38 -13.73
N LYS A 336 -23.99 28.17 -12.66
CA LYS A 336 -24.08 29.64 -12.68
C LYS A 336 -22.78 30.37 -12.33
N ASN A 337 -21.82 29.69 -11.69
CA ASN A 337 -20.59 30.29 -11.18
C ASN A 337 -19.43 29.32 -11.38
N CYS A 338 -18.28 29.83 -11.82
CA CYS A 338 -16.99 29.13 -11.72
C CYS A 338 -16.21 29.77 -10.57
N LYS A 339 -15.70 28.96 -9.64
CA LYS A 339 -14.85 29.36 -8.53
C LYS A 339 -13.48 28.71 -8.70
N VAL A 340 -12.43 29.52 -8.62
CA VAL A 340 -11.04 29.05 -8.71
C VAL A 340 -10.33 29.35 -7.41
N GLY A 341 -9.56 28.39 -6.89
CA GLY A 341 -8.78 28.54 -5.66
C GLY A 341 -7.43 27.83 -5.76
N SER A 342 -6.45 28.28 -4.97
CA SER A 342 -5.18 27.56 -4.80
C SER A 342 -4.73 27.58 -3.35
N LEU A 343 -4.11 26.48 -2.92
CA LEU A 343 -3.42 26.38 -1.63
C LEU A 343 -1.91 26.67 -1.74
N SER A 344 -1.44 27.17 -2.88
CA SER A 344 -0.03 27.50 -3.08
C SER A 344 0.35 28.82 -2.42
N PRO A 345 1.41 28.89 -1.60
CA PRO A 345 1.89 30.16 -1.03
C PRO A 345 2.37 31.17 -2.07
N LEU A 346 2.65 30.74 -3.32
CA LEU A 346 2.97 31.61 -4.46
C LEU A 346 1.73 32.24 -5.11
N PHE A 347 0.53 31.73 -4.81
CA PHE A 347 -0.75 32.16 -5.38
C PHE A 347 -1.83 32.19 -4.28
N PRO A 348 -1.83 33.23 -3.42
CA PRO A 348 -2.79 33.33 -2.33
C PRO A 348 -4.24 33.35 -2.86
N PHE A 349 -5.14 32.83 -2.02
CA PHE A 349 -6.58 32.69 -2.30
C PHE A 349 -7.19 33.98 -2.86
N SER A 350 -7.65 33.93 -4.11
CA SER A 350 -8.53 34.95 -4.69
C SER A 350 -9.79 34.25 -5.19
N THR A 351 -10.85 34.29 -4.40
CA THR A 351 -12.15 33.73 -4.79
C THR A 351 -12.76 34.61 -5.88
N PHE A 352 -12.80 34.12 -7.12
CA PHE A 352 -13.53 34.80 -8.19
C PHE A 352 -14.96 34.25 -8.26
N ILE A 353 -15.96 35.13 -8.14
CA ILE A 353 -17.37 34.80 -8.38
C ILE A 353 -17.81 35.60 -9.61
N ARG A 354 -18.07 34.93 -10.73
CA ARG A 354 -18.65 35.56 -11.92
C ARG A 354 -20.06 35.02 -12.15
N LYS A 355 -21.07 35.89 -12.05
CA LYS A 355 -22.46 35.62 -12.45
C LYS A 355 -22.68 36.08 -13.89
N SER A 356 -22.84 35.17 -14.84
CA SER A 356 -23.59 35.40 -16.09
C SER A 356 -23.67 34.15 -16.97
N ASN A 357 -24.69 34.09 -17.83
CA ASN A 357 -25.05 33.03 -18.77
C ASN A 357 -23.93 32.63 -19.77
N GLY A 358 -22.91 31.94 -19.26
CA GLY A 358 -21.71 31.52 -20.00
C GLY A 358 -20.46 31.96 -19.25
N VAL A 359 -19.67 30.99 -18.77
CA VAL A 359 -18.39 31.26 -18.11
C VAL A 359 -17.34 31.58 -19.18
N SER A 360 -16.55 32.63 -19.00
CA SER A 360 -15.36 32.92 -19.81
C SER A 360 -14.19 33.23 -18.88
N ILE A 361 -13.05 32.55 -19.08
CA ILE A 361 -11.80 32.76 -18.32
C ILE A 361 -10.95 33.76 -19.10
N MET A 362 -10.38 34.77 -18.42
CA MET A 362 -9.51 35.75 -19.09
C MET A 362 -8.19 35.09 -19.50
N ALA A 363 -7.62 35.51 -20.63
CA ALA A 363 -6.38 34.91 -21.16
C ALA A 363 -5.18 34.98 -20.18
N SER A 364 -5.12 36.02 -19.33
CA SER A 364 -4.11 36.18 -18.29
C SER A 364 -4.25 35.16 -17.14
N GLU A 365 -5.48 34.78 -16.82
CA GLU A 365 -5.82 33.78 -15.79
C GLU A 365 -5.58 32.36 -16.32
N TYR A 366 -5.93 32.12 -17.58
CA TYR A 366 -5.60 30.90 -18.30
C TYR A 366 -4.09 30.62 -18.28
N ASN A 367 -3.26 31.64 -18.52
CA ASN A 367 -1.80 31.49 -18.46
C ASN A 367 -1.28 31.19 -17.06
N LYS A 368 -1.88 31.73 -15.99
CA LYS A 368 -1.52 31.40 -14.60
C LYS A 368 -1.87 29.94 -14.27
N ILE A 369 -3.08 29.52 -14.62
CA ILE A 369 -3.56 28.14 -14.47
C ILE A 369 -2.64 27.18 -15.23
N TYR A 370 -2.30 27.51 -16.48
CA TYR A 370 -1.39 26.74 -17.33
C TYR A 370 0.02 26.60 -16.72
N GLN A 371 0.64 27.69 -16.27
CA GLN A 371 1.98 27.66 -15.67
C GLN A 371 2.05 26.83 -14.39
N MET A 372 0.97 26.82 -13.59
CA MET A 372 0.88 25.98 -12.40
C MET A 372 0.69 24.50 -12.75
N PHE A 373 -0.16 24.20 -13.74
CA PHE A 373 -0.44 22.85 -14.23
C PHE A 373 0.79 22.17 -14.81
N VAL A 374 1.57 22.90 -15.62
CA VAL A 374 2.84 22.45 -16.19
C VAL A 374 3.91 22.18 -15.11
N SER A 375 3.69 22.65 -13.87
CA SER A 375 4.57 22.38 -12.72
C SER A 375 4.14 21.20 -11.83
N GLY A 376 3.17 20.39 -12.25
CA GLY A 376 2.76 19.15 -11.55
C GLY A 376 1.66 19.33 -10.49
N GLY A 377 0.80 20.34 -10.64
CA GLY A 377 -0.33 20.57 -9.72
C GLY A 377 -1.48 19.58 -9.90
N THR A 378 -2.23 19.32 -8.82
CA THR A 378 -3.48 18.53 -8.85
C THR A 378 -4.67 19.44 -9.09
N LEU A 379 -5.53 19.06 -10.04
CA LEU A 379 -6.77 19.76 -10.32
C LEU A 379 -7.97 19.04 -9.69
N VAL A 380 -8.70 19.74 -8.82
CA VAL A 380 -9.99 19.27 -8.28
C VAL A 380 -11.11 19.86 -9.12
N LEU A 381 -11.94 19.00 -9.72
CA LEU A 381 -13.13 19.41 -10.48
C LEU A 381 -14.34 19.49 -9.56
N GLY A 382 -15.15 20.54 -9.67
CA GLY A 382 -16.42 20.68 -8.95
C GLY A 382 -17.57 19.83 -9.52
N LYS A 383 -18.70 19.82 -8.81
CA LYS A 383 -19.90 18.97 -9.05
C LYS A 383 -20.75 19.35 -10.29
N GLY A 384 -20.26 20.19 -11.19
CA GLY A 384 -21.08 20.70 -12.31
C GLY A 384 -21.28 19.71 -13.44
N ASP A 385 -22.48 19.74 -14.05
CA ASP A 385 -22.69 19.14 -15.37
C ASP A 385 -21.71 19.77 -16.38
N PRO A 386 -21.01 18.98 -17.21
CA PRO A 386 -19.89 19.47 -18.04
C PRO A 386 -20.32 20.39 -19.21
N ILE A 387 -21.61 20.68 -19.41
CA ILE A 387 -22.08 21.32 -20.65
C ILE A 387 -21.98 22.85 -20.58
N PHE A 388 -20.95 23.40 -21.22
CA PHE A 388 -20.85 24.82 -21.59
C PHE A 388 -21.85 25.17 -22.70
N ARG A 389 -22.62 26.26 -22.54
CA ARG A 389 -23.35 26.91 -23.64
C ARG A 389 -23.01 28.39 -23.70
N SER A 390 -22.53 28.85 -24.85
CA SER A 390 -22.33 30.26 -25.20
C SER A 390 -22.99 30.53 -26.54
N LYS A 391 -23.64 31.70 -26.69
CA LYS A 391 -24.32 32.11 -27.94
C LYS A 391 -23.36 32.60 -29.05
N ASN A 392 -22.09 32.87 -28.73
CA ASN A 392 -21.20 33.65 -29.62
C ASN A 392 -19.86 32.97 -29.99
N PHE A 393 -19.64 31.71 -29.60
CA PHE A 393 -18.46 30.94 -30.02
C PHE A 393 -18.87 29.53 -30.45
N PRO A 394 -18.18 28.90 -31.42
CA PRO A 394 -18.38 27.49 -31.73
C PRO A 394 -18.15 26.69 -30.44
N VAL A 395 -18.97 25.67 -30.23
CA VAL A 395 -19.08 24.87 -29.01
C VAL A 395 -17.69 24.35 -28.60
N LEU A 396 -17.00 25.04 -27.68
CA LEU A 396 -15.78 24.53 -27.07
C LEU A 396 -16.13 24.05 -25.66
N PRO A 397 -16.19 22.74 -25.48
CA PRO A 397 -16.61 22.22 -24.21
C PRO A 397 -15.54 22.29 -23.09
N LEU A 398 -15.90 22.05 -21.82
CA LEU A 398 -15.02 22.12 -20.62
C LEU A 398 -13.66 21.41 -20.83
N TRP A 399 -13.69 20.32 -21.58
CA TRP A 399 -12.55 19.49 -21.91
C TRP A 399 -11.58 20.22 -22.83
N GLU A 400 -12.02 21.11 -23.71
CA GLU A 400 -11.12 21.87 -24.58
C GLU A 400 -10.26 22.92 -23.84
N LEU A 401 -10.72 23.44 -22.69
CA LEU A 401 -9.90 24.27 -21.81
C LEU A 401 -8.82 23.41 -21.12
N VAL A 402 -9.21 22.24 -20.61
CA VAL A 402 -8.31 21.24 -20.02
C VAL A 402 -7.33 20.69 -21.08
N PHE A 403 -7.77 20.52 -22.32
CA PHE A 403 -6.97 20.12 -23.47
C PHE A 403 -6.09 21.23 -24.00
N GLY A 404 -6.50 22.49 -23.99
CA GLY A 404 -5.64 23.61 -24.42
C GLY A 404 -4.40 23.71 -23.53
N ILE A 405 -4.57 23.38 -22.26
CA ILE A 405 -3.50 23.25 -21.27
C ILE A 405 -2.70 21.97 -21.54
N GLY A 406 -3.36 20.81 -21.68
CA GLY A 406 -2.71 19.52 -21.96
C GLY A 406 -1.90 19.49 -23.26
N LYS A 407 -2.42 20.07 -24.35
CA LYS A 407 -1.81 20.09 -25.68
C LYS A 407 -0.57 21.00 -25.75
N ARG A 408 -0.52 22.05 -24.93
CA ARG A 408 0.71 22.85 -24.73
C ARG A 408 1.64 22.23 -23.67
N ALA A 409 1.13 21.40 -22.76
CA ALA A 409 1.92 20.66 -21.78
C ALA A 409 2.57 19.39 -22.34
N LEU A 410 2.18 18.92 -23.54
CA LEU A 410 2.75 17.77 -24.27
C LEU A 410 4.28 17.79 -24.44
N ASN A 411 4.92 18.96 -24.29
CA ASN A 411 6.37 19.11 -24.36
C ASN A 411 7.06 19.11 -22.97
N ASN A 412 6.33 18.83 -21.89
CA ASN A 412 6.83 18.89 -20.52
C ASN A 412 6.60 17.57 -19.77
N PRO A 413 7.61 17.00 -19.06
CA PRO A 413 7.50 15.72 -18.36
C PRO A 413 6.52 15.66 -17.16
N ALA A 414 5.88 16.78 -16.78
CA ALA A 414 4.96 16.80 -15.64
C ALA A 414 3.61 16.14 -15.98
N THR A 415 3.27 15.08 -15.24
CA THR A 415 2.04 14.28 -15.41
C THR A 415 0.88 14.94 -14.66
N PRO A 416 -0.22 15.33 -15.31
CA PRO A 416 -1.33 16.00 -14.61
C PRO A 416 -2.23 15.01 -13.86
N HIS A 417 -2.63 15.40 -12.65
CA HIS A 417 -3.51 14.63 -11.77
C HIS A 417 -4.88 15.30 -11.65
N PHE A 418 -5.95 14.53 -11.83
CA PHE A 418 -7.32 15.00 -11.69
C PHE A 418 -8.06 14.24 -10.59
N LEU A 419 -8.64 14.99 -9.64
CA LEU A 419 -9.58 14.45 -8.68
C LEU A 419 -11.00 14.76 -9.16
N ILE A 420 -11.81 13.72 -9.33
CA ILE A 420 -13.17 13.80 -9.88
C ILE A 420 -14.18 13.35 -8.82
N PRO A 421 -14.96 14.27 -8.25
CA PRO A 421 -16.11 13.95 -7.41
C PRO A 421 -17.22 13.27 -8.22
N LEU A 422 -17.77 12.16 -7.71
CA LEU A 422 -18.87 11.42 -8.34
C LEU A 422 -20.04 11.21 -7.37
N SER A 423 -21.27 11.40 -7.85
CA SER A 423 -22.49 11.15 -7.05
C SER A 423 -23.30 9.95 -7.59
N ASP A 424 -23.13 9.61 -8.86
CA ASP A 424 -23.88 8.60 -9.61
C ASP A 424 -22.97 7.41 -9.98
N PRO A 425 -23.40 6.14 -9.81
CA PRO A 425 -22.65 4.99 -10.28
C PRO A 425 -22.40 4.99 -11.80
N TYR A 426 -21.24 5.55 -12.17
CA TYR A 426 -20.30 5.23 -13.26
C TYR A 426 -20.76 5.14 -14.74
N ASP A 427 -22.04 4.93 -15.08
CA ASP A 427 -22.42 4.60 -16.48
C ASP A 427 -22.51 5.81 -17.43
N VAL A 428 -22.98 6.97 -16.95
CA VAL A 428 -23.13 8.17 -17.80
C VAL A 428 -21.77 8.83 -18.06
N ILE A 429 -20.92 8.86 -17.04
CA ILE A 429 -19.63 9.57 -17.05
C ILE A 429 -18.56 8.77 -17.82
N TYR A 430 -18.64 7.43 -17.83
CA TYR A 430 -17.74 6.59 -18.63
C TYR A 430 -17.83 6.88 -20.13
N LYS A 431 -19.06 7.10 -20.66
CA LYS A 431 -19.27 7.36 -22.08
C LYS A 431 -18.70 8.72 -22.52
N ASP A 432 -18.76 9.70 -21.64
CA ASP A 432 -18.21 11.04 -21.87
C ASP A 432 -16.69 11.08 -21.63
N LEU A 433 -16.15 10.41 -20.61
CA LEU A 433 -14.70 10.32 -20.35
C LEU A 433 -13.95 9.50 -21.41
N ASN A 434 -14.48 8.36 -21.84
CA ASN A 434 -13.81 7.46 -22.80
C ASN A 434 -13.68 8.09 -24.21
N ASN A 435 -14.63 8.95 -24.59
CA ASN A 435 -14.53 9.74 -25.82
C ASN A 435 -13.57 10.94 -25.70
N THR A 436 -13.26 11.36 -24.47
CA THR A 436 -12.67 12.67 -24.16
C THR A 436 -11.27 12.59 -23.53
N LEU A 437 -10.78 11.43 -23.08
CA LEU A 437 -9.46 11.29 -22.46
C LEU A 437 -8.53 10.38 -23.26
N ARG A 438 -8.21 10.77 -24.50
CA ARG A 438 -7.23 10.06 -25.36
C ARG A 438 -5.82 10.62 -25.22
N THR A 439 -5.36 10.82 -23.99
CA THR A 439 -3.96 11.19 -23.73
C THR A 439 -3.32 10.17 -22.80
N PRO A 440 -2.29 9.41 -23.24
CA PRO A 440 -1.69 8.30 -22.49
C PRO A 440 -1.05 8.66 -21.14
N GLN A 441 -1.03 9.94 -20.77
CA GLN A 441 -0.30 10.47 -19.61
C GLN A 441 -1.22 11.12 -18.57
N THR A 442 -2.54 11.10 -18.74
CA THR A 442 -3.45 11.67 -17.75
C THR A 442 -3.74 10.65 -16.65
N ARG A 443 -3.68 11.07 -15.37
CA ARG A 443 -4.09 10.22 -14.23
C ARG A 443 -5.31 10.77 -13.50
N LEU A 444 -6.23 9.87 -13.15
CA LEU A 444 -7.53 10.19 -12.55
C LEU A 444 -7.71 9.51 -11.20
N CYS A 445 -8.24 10.23 -10.22
CA CYS A 445 -8.75 9.69 -8.96
C CYS A 445 -10.23 10.02 -8.84
N PHE A 446 -11.07 9.04 -8.54
CA PHE A 446 -12.52 9.20 -8.39
C PHE A 446 -12.90 9.05 -6.93
N VAL A 447 -13.71 9.96 -6.42
CA VAL A 447 -14.13 9.93 -5.01
C VAL A 447 -15.60 10.29 -4.90
N ASP A 448 -16.32 9.61 -4.01
CA ASP A 448 -17.74 9.87 -3.81
C ASP A 448 -17.99 11.27 -3.20
N THR A 449 -18.97 12.00 -3.73
CA THR A 449 -19.31 13.34 -3.25
C THR A 449 -19.75 13.36 -1.79
N ALA A 450 -20.34 12.28 -1.27
CA ALA A 450 -20.72 12.16 0.13
C ALA A 450 -19.50 12.11 1.06
N ILE A 451 -18.46 11.35 0.68
CA ILE A 451 -17.20 11.28 1.44
C ILE A 451 -16.54 12.65 1.49
N LEU A 452 -16.42 13.31 0.33
CA LEU A 452 -15.84 14.65 0.25
C LEU A 452 -16.64 15.65 1.06
N SER A 453 -17.97 15.61 0.97
CA SER A 453 -18.83 16.45 1.79
C SER A 453 -18.56 16.22 3.28
N LEU A 454 -18.64 14.99 3.81
CA LEU A 454 -18.36 14.74 5.23
C LEU A 454 -16.98 15.24 5.66
N MET A 455 -15.96 15.02 4.82
CA MET A 455 -14.61 15.49 5.08
C MET A 455 -14.51 17.01 5.22
N ALA A 456 -15.23 17.77 4.40
CA ALA A 456 -15.31 19.22 4.51
C ALA A 456 -15.92 19.70 5.84
N SER A 457 -16.62 18.81 6.55
CA SER A 457 -17.17 19.05 7.90
C SER A 457 -16.39 18.33 9.00
N ASN A 458 -15.19 17.82 8.71
CA ASN A 458 -14.36 17.05 9.63
C ASN A 458 -15.07 15.80 10.20
N MET A 459 -15.87 15.13 9.36
CA MET A 459 -16.62 13.92 9.70
C MET A 459 -16.13 12.76 8.82
N THR A 460 -16.19 11.55 9.38
CA THR A 460 -15.83 10.31 8.66
C THR A 460 -17.00 9.34 8.53
N GLN A 461 -18.15 9.65 9.13
CA GLN A 461 -19.37 8.85 9.06
C GLN A 461 -20.60 9.75 9.23
N GLY A 462 -21.74 9.29 8.70
CA GLY A 462 -23.00 10.01 8.75
C GLY A 462 -23.90 9.68 7.56
N VAL A 463 -25.00 10.41 7.41
CA VAL A 463 -25.89 10.33 6.25
C VAL A 463 -25.84 11.65 5.51
N VAL A 464 -25.38 11.63 4.26
CA VAL A 464 -25.26 12.81 3.42
C VAL A 464 -26.46 12.94 2.50
N ILE A 465 -27.13 14.08 2.56
CA ILE A 465 -28.26 14.46 1.73
C ILE A 465 -27.76 15.44 0.68
N ASP A 466 -27.52 14.92 -0.51
CA ASP A 466 -26.92 15.68 -1.60
C ASP A 466 -27.98 16.19 -2.59
N LEU A 467 -28.35 17.46 -2.44
CA LEU A 467 -29.38 18.14 -3.22
C LEU A 467 -28.82 18.65 -4.56
N GLY A 468 -28.62 17.72 -5.49
CA GLY A 468 -28.20 18.01 -6.86
C GLY A 468 -29.28 18.67 -7.72
N HIS A 469 -28.86 19.21 -8.87
CA HIS A 469 -29.78 19.78 -9.85
C HIS A 469 -30.65 18.70 -10.49
N ARG A 470 -30.07 17.56 -10.88
CA ARG A 470 -30.81 16.46 -11.55
C ARG A 470 -31.39 15.43 -10.58
N SER A 471 -30.66 15.15 -9.50
CA SER A 471 -30.99 14.10 -8.54
C SER A 471 -30.71 14.56 -7.13
N THR A 472 -31.50 14.08 -6.16
CA THR A 472 -31.22 14.18 -4.74
C THR A 472 -30.77 12.81 -4.23
N PHE A 473 -29.56 12.71 -3.67
CA PHE A 473 -29.04 11.46 -3.13
C PHE A 473 -29.08 11.45 -1.61
N ILE A 474 -29.33 10.29 -1.04
CA ILE A 474 -29.25 10.00 0.39
C ILE A 474 -28.19 8.91 0.52
N THR A 475 -27.00 9.29 0.98
CA THR A 475 -25.82 8.44 0.96
C THR A 475 -25.33 8.19 2.38
N PRO A 476 -25.54 6.99 2.93
CA PRO A 476 -24.96 6.60 4.21
C PRO A 476 -23.47 6.29 4.07
N VAL A 477 -22.67 6.78 5.02
CA VAL A 477 -21.22 6.56 5.09
C VAL A 477 -20.85 6.06 6.48
N LEU A 478 -20.14 4.92 6.54
CA LEU A 478 -19.62 4.33 7.78
C LEU A 478 -18.12 4.16 7.67
N LYS A 479 -17.38 4.70 8.66
CA LYS A 479 -15.91 4.58 8.75
C LYS A 479 -15.21 4.93 7.42
N GLY A 480 -15.65 6.02 6.79
CA GLY A 480 -15.10 6.53 5.53
C GLY A 480 -15.55 5.79 4.26
N LYS A 481 -16.45 4.80 4.36
CA LYS A 481 -16.94 4.03 3.21
C LYS A 481 -18.43 4.23 2.99
N VAL A 482 -18.84 4.40 1.73
CA VAL A 482 -20.26 4.45 1.37
C VAL A 482 -20.87 3.07 1.54
N VAL A 483 -22.07 3.00 2.13
CA VAL A 483 -22.87 1.77 2.25
C VAL A 483 -23.82 1.69 1.05
N GLU A 484 -23.30 1.21 -0.08
CA GLU A 484 -23.97 1.29 -1.39
C GLU A 484 -25.35 0.64 -1.44
N GLU A 485 -25.55 -0.47 -0.73
CA GLU A 485 -26.82 -1.20 -0.69
C GLU A 485 -27.98 -0.38 -0.11
N TYR A 486 -27.67 0.67 0.66
CA TYR A 486 -28.64 1.58 1.27
C TYR A 486 -28.54 3.01 0.71
N ARG A 487 -27.76 3.24 -0.36
CA ARG A 487 -27.78 4.52 -1.07
C ARG A 487 -29.13 4.67 -1.77
N ALA A 488 -29.77 5.82 -1.56
CA ALA A 488 -31.12 6.06 -2.05
C ALA A 488 -31.18 7.33 -2.92
N VAL A 489 -32.04 7.30 -3.95
CA VAL A 489 -32.31 8.46 -4.82
C VAL A 489 -33.71 8.96 -4.55
N PHE A 490 -33.81 10.23 -4.14
CA PHE A 490 -35.09 10.88 -3.92
C PHE A 490 -35.58 11.52 -5.25
N PRO A 491 -36.86 11.31 -5.64
CA PRO A 491 -37.37 11.69 -6.96
C PRO A 491 -37.46 13.20 -7.19
N ILE A 492 -37.47 14.00 -6.13
CA ILE A 492 -37.45 15.46 -6.22
C ILE A 492 -36.00 15.96 -6.12
N SER A 493 -35.64 16.84 -7.05
CA SER A 493 -34.31 17.42 -7.21
C SER A 493 -34.42 18.91 -7.52
N GLY A 494 -33.27 19.57 -7.66
CA GLY A 494 -33.24 21.00 -7.92
C GLY A 494 -33.93 21.45 -9.22
N ALA A 495 -34.08 20.55 -10.20
CA ALA A 495 -34.69 20.84 -11.50
C ALA A 495 -36.21 20.80 -11.48
N ASN A 496 -36.82 19.98 -10.62
CA ASN A 496 -38.28 19.77 -10.59
C ASN A 496 -38.95 20.35 -9.33
N ALA A 497 -38.21 20.63 -8.25
CA ALA A 497 -38.73 21.33 -7.08
C ALA A 497 -39.01 22.81 -7.39
N LYS A 498 -40.26 23.22 -7.21
CA LYS A 498 -40.72 24.62 -7.33
C LYS A 498 -40.72 25.30 -5.96
N GLU A 499 -41.18 24.61 -4.93
CA GLU A 499 -41.25 25.10 -3.55
C GLU A 499 -40.56 24.12 -2.57
N PRO A 500 -40.06 24.56 -1.41
CA PRO A 500 -39.42 23.67 -0.43
C PRO A 500 -40.31 22.52 0.03
N GLU A 501 -41.63 22.73 0.05
CA GLU A 501 -42.65 21.76 0.43
C GLU A 501 -42.69 20.54 -0.49
N ASP A 502 -42.25 20.67 -1.75
CA ASP A 502 -42.23 19.57 -2.72
C ASP A 502 -41.39 18.38 -2.23
N TYR A 503 -40.41 18.63 -1.35
CA TYR A 503 -39.57 17.58 -0.75
C TYR A 503 -40.23 16.83 0.41
N PHE A 504 -41.37 17.30 0.91
CA PHE A 504 -42.01 16.82 2.13
C PHE A 504 -43.47 16.45 1.91
N MET A 505 -43.85 16.09 0.67
CA MET A 505 -45.22 15.68 0.35
C MET A 505 -45.58 14.37 1.08
N PRO A 506 -46.83 14.17 1.54
CA PRO A 506 -47.21 12.98 2.30
C PRO A 506 -46.95 11.64 1.60
N GLN A 507 -47.00 11.59 0.26
CA GLN A 507 -46.73 10.37 -0.50
C GLN A 507 -45.23 10.18 -0.82
N GLN A 508 -44.41 11.23 -0.67
CA GLN A 508 -43.00 11.27 -1.00
C GLN A 508 -42.30 12.27 -0.08
N ASN A 509 -41.93 11.81 1.11
CA ASN A 509 -41.32 12.66 2.13
C ASN A 509 -39.82 12.32 2.28
N LEU A 510 -38.98 13.33 2.12
CA LEU A 510 -37.52 13.19 2.24
C LEU A 510 -37.10 12.73 3.64
N ILE A 511 -37.76 13.23 4.70
CA ILE A 511 -37.44 12.88 6.09
C ILE A 511 -37.74 11.40 6.36
N ASP A 512 -38.86 10.88 5.87
CA ASP A 512 -39.23 9.46 6.06
C ASP A 512 -38.22 8.52 5.37
N MET A 513 -37.69 8.93 4.22
CA MET A 513 -36.67 8.18 3.50
C MET A 513 -35.32 8.20 4.23
N ILE A 514 -34.93 9.35 4.80
CA ILE A 514 -33.72 9.48 5.63
C ILE A 514 -33.85 8.64 6.89
N ASP A 515 -34.99 8.73 7.57
CA ASP A 515 -35.32 7.94 8.75
C ASP A 515 -35.19 6.44 8.50
N SER A 516 -35.72 5.98 7.36
CA SER A 516 -35.59 4.59 6.92
C SER A 516 -34.13 4.19 6.73
N VAL A 517 -33.33 4.98 5.99
CA VAL A 517 -31.91 4.70 5.77
C VAL A 517 -31.15 4.63 7.10
N ILE A 518 -31.40 5.56 8.03
CA ILE A 518 -30.75 5.56 9.35
C ILE A 518 -31.10 4.28 10.13
N LYS A 519 -32.38 3.90 10.17
CA LYS A 519 -32.83 2.72 10.90
C LYS A 519 -32.26 1.42 10.36
N TYR A 520 -31.98 1.33 9.05
CA TYR A 520 -31.38 0.14 8.44
C TYR A 520 -29.86 0.10 8.51
N VAL A 521 -29.19 1.25 8.42
CA VAL A 521 -27.71 1.31 8.38
C VAL A 521 -27.10 1.42 9.77
N PHE A 522 -27.72 2.18 10.67
CA PHE A 522 -27.20 2.48 12.01
C PHE A 522 -27.92 1.65 13.08
N VAL A 523 -28.31 0.40 12.79
CA VAL A 523 -29.09 -0.46 13.71
C VAL A 523 -28.49 -0.53 15.11
N ASP A 524 -27.17 -0.66 15.21
CA ASP A 524 -26.45 -0.78 16.49
C ASP A 524 -26.31 0.56 17.23
N ASN A 525 -26.45 1.70 16.54
CA ASN A 525 -26.36 3.03 17.14
C ASN A 525 -27.12 4.09 16.32
N ILE A 526 -28.45 4.01 16.36
CA ILE A 526 -29.35 4.87 15.58
C ILE A 526 -29.12 6.36 15.87
N ASN A 527 -28.77 6.70 17.12
CA ASN A 527 -28.50 8.08 17.53
C ASN A 527 -27.31 8.70 16.78
N ASP A 528 -26.27 7.92 16.48
CA ASP A 528 -25.14 8.41 15.69
C ASP A 528 -25.54 8.74 14.25
N GLY A 529 -26.51 8.02 13.69
CA GLY A 529 -27.08 8.32 12.37
C GLY A 529 -27.75 9.70 12.35
N TYR A 530 -28.63 9.99 13.31
CA TYR A 530 -29.32 11.28 13.40
C TYR A 530 -28.39 12.45 13.75
N LYS A 531 -27.41 12.24 14.65
CA LYS A 531 -26.40 13.25 15.00
C LYS A 531 -25.55 13.69 13.82
N ASN A 532 -25.36 12.80 12.86
CA ASN A 532 -24.44 13.00 11.74
C ASN A 532 -25.18 13.14 10.40
N ILE A 533 -26.38 13.73 10.41
CA ILE A 533 -27.06 14.11 9.16
C ILE A 533 -26.39 15.36 8.60
N LYS A 534 -25.89 15.25 7.37
CA LYS A 534 -25.29 16.35 6.62
C LYS A 534 -26.10 16.67 5.38
N ILE A 535 -26.30 17.96 5.09
CA ILE A 535 -26.95 18.41 3.85
C ILE A 535 -25.96 19.21 2.99
N THR A 536 -25.92 18.91 1.69
CA THR A 536 -25.00 19.52 0.71
C THR A 536 -25.72 19.80 -0.62
N GLY A 537 -25.13 20.65 -1.46
CA GLY A 537 -25.61 20.93 -2.80
C GLY A 537 -26.18 22.35 -2.96
N GLY A 538 -26.31 22.76 -4.22
CA GLY A 538 -26.69 24.13 -4.58
C GLY A 538 -28.11 24.55 -4.15
N LYS A 539 -28.96 23.59 -3.77
CA LYS A 539 -30.33 23.83 -3.31
C LYS A 539 -30.48 23.87 -1.79
N VAL A 540 -29.41 23.69 -1.02
CA VAL A 540 -29.47 23.80 0.44
C VAL A 540 -30.08 25.13 0.91
N PRO A 541 -29.68 26.32 0.42
CA PRO A 541 -30.29 27.58 0.88
C PRO A 541 -31.79 27.68 0.63
N PHE A 542 -32.30 26.94 -0.36
CA PHE A 542 -33.72 26.92 -0.72
C PHE A 542 -34.56 26.09 0.27
N ILE A 543 -34.03 24.96 0.76
CA ILE A 543 -34.80 23.99 1.57
C ILE A 543 -34.42 23.96 3.06
N VAL A 544 -33.22 24.43 3.44
CA VAL A 544 -32.61 24.15 4.76
C VAL A 544 -33.49 24.50 5.96
N ARG A 545 -34.26 25.60 5.88
CA ARG A 545 -35.18 26.00 6.96
C ARG A 545 -36.28 24.95 7.14
N LYS A 546 -37.00 24.64 6.06
CA LYS A 546 -38.08 23.66 6.06
C LYS A 546 -37.56 22.26 6.43
N PHE A 547 -36.39 21.89 5.92
CA PHE A 547 -35.72 20.63 6.26
C PHE A 547 -35.47 20.49 7.77
N LYS A 548 -34.97 21.55 8.44
CA LYS A 548 -34.79 21.55 9.90
C LYS A 548 -36.12 21.43 10.63
N GLU A 549 -37.13 22.20 10.23
CA GLU A 549 -38.48 22.14 10.83
C GLU A 549 -39.09 20.73 10.71
N GLU A 550 -38.98 20.09 9.55
CA GLU A 550 -39.51 18.74 9.33
C GLU A 550 -38.69 17.67 10.08
N LEU A 551 -37.36 17.79 10.12
CA LEU A 551 -36.49 16.85 10.84
C LEU A 551 -36.73 16.88 12.36
N THR A 552 -37.05 18.06 12.93
CA THR A 552 -37.36 18.16 14.37
C THR A 552 -38.55 17.32 14.82
N ARG A 553 -39.37 16.81 13.89
CA ARG A 553 -40.47 15.90 14.19
C ARG A 553 -40.02 14.49 14.54
N ILE A 554 -38.82 14.10 14.10
CA ILE A 554 -38.30 12.74 14.32
C ILE A 554 -37.04 12.70 15.18
N THR A 555 -36.33 13.82 15.34
CA THR A 555 -35.15 13.92 16.21
C THR A 555 -34.91 15.34 16.71
N ASN A 556 -34.34 15.49 17.91
CA ASN A 556 -33.89 16.79 18.43
C ASN A 556 -32.46 17.15 17.97
N GLU A 557 -31.82 16.27 17.20
CA GLU A 557 -30.44 16.47 16.73
C GLU A 557 -30.37 17.54 15.62
N GLN A 558 -29.23 18.24 15.56
CA GLN A 558 -29.02 19.30 14.59
C GLN A 558 -28.42 18.77 13.28
N VAL A 559 -28.95 19.26 12.17
CA VAL A 559 -28.37 19.03 10.83
C VAL A 559 -27.06 19.78 10.69
N VAL A 560 -26.03 19.09 10.24
CA VAL A 560 -24.76 19.69 9.84
C VAL A 560 -24.95 20.38 8.49
N VAL A 561 -24.98 21.72 8.52
CA VAL A 561 -25.04 22.56 7.32
C VAL A 561 -23.68 23.24 7.16
N PRO A 562 -22.94 23.00 6.06
CA PRO A 562 -21.66 23.65 5.83
C PRO A 562 -21.83 25.16 5.62
N GLN A 563 -20.74 25.92 5.86
CA GLN A 563 -20.74 27.37 5.73
C GLN A 563 -21.08 27.85 4.31
N ASP A 564 -20.60 27.13 3.29
CA ASP A 564 -21.01 27.27 1.88
C ASP A 564 -21.34 25.88 1.30
N PRO A 565 -22.62 25.46 1.32
CA PRO A 565 -23.06 24.14 0.82
C PRO A 565 -22.97 23.99 -0.69
N VAL A 566 -22.68 25.06 -1.42
CA VAL A 566 -22.50 25.00 -2.88
C VAL A 566 -21.14 24.42 -3.24
N ILE A 567 -20.13 24.58 -2.37
CA ILE A 567 -18.73 24.25 -2.64
C ILE A 567 -18.13 23.26 -1.65
N ASP A 568 -18.92 22.72 -0.74
CA ASP A 568 -18.41 21.86 0.33
C ASP A 568 -17.80 20.55 -0.22
N VAL A 569 -18.37 19.96 -1.28
CA VAL A 569 -17.77 18.82 -1.99
C VAL A 569 -16.41 19.20 -2.56
N THR A 570 -16.30 20.41 -3.10
CA THR A 570 -15.04 20.95 -3.63
C THR A 570 -14.00 21.14 -2.51
N LEU A 571 -14.40 21.74 -1.39
CA LEU A 571 -13.55 21.90 -0.20
C LEU A 571 -13.11 20.55 0.35
N GLY A 572 -14.01 19.58 0.36
CA GLY A 572 -13.73 18.19 0.69
C GLY A 572 -12.69 17.59 -0.24
N GLY A 573 -12.84 17.77 -1.55
CA GLY A 573 -11.87 17.34 -2.56
C GLY A 573 -10.49 17.97 -2.35
N MET A 574 -10.42 19.24 -1.96
CA MET A 574 -9.15 19.88 -1.60
C MET A 574 -8.49 19.21 -0.39
N MET A 575 -9.27 19.01 0.68
CA MET A 575 -8.77 18.35 1.89
C MET A 575 -8.34 16.92 1.59
N TYR A 576 -9.15 16.18 0.84
CA TYR A 576 -8.90 14.80 0.43
C TYR A 576 -7.63 14.69 -0.42
N SER A 577 -7.40 15.63 -1.34
CA SER A 577 -6.20 15.64 -2.19
C SER A 577 -4.90 15.77 -1.42
N HIS A 578 -4.92 16.30 -0.18
CA HIS A 578 -3.74 16.37 0.68
C HIS A 578 -3.29 14.99 1.20
N PHE A 579 -4.16 13.99 1.13
CA PHE A 579 -3.90 12.61 1.52
C PHE A 579 -3.59 11.70 0.33
N LEU A 580 -3.68 12.21 -0.90
CA LEU A 580 -3.42 11.43 -2.10
C LEU A 580 -1.95 11.44 -2.49
N GLY A 581 -1.41 10.25 -2.74
CA GLY A 581 -0.12 10.02 -3.38
C GLY A 581 -0.26 9.72 -4.87
N PRO A 582 0.87 9.60 -5.59
CA PRO A 582 0.89 9.30 -7.03
C PRO A 582 0.22 7.98 -7.43
N ASP A 583 0.15 7.01 -6.48
CA ASP A 583 -0.41 5.67 -6.68
C ASP A 583 -1.95 5.64 -6.56
N ASP A 584 -2.56 6.69 -6.00
CA ASP A 584 -4.02 6.82 -5.89
C ASP A 584 -4.69 7.29 -7.20
N PHE A 585 -3.89 7.60 -8.21
CA PHE A 585 -4.35 8.07 -9.52
C PHE A 585 -4.14 7.01 -10.61
N ILE A 586 -5.21 6.67 -11.31
CA ILE A 586 -5.23 5.64 -12.35
C ILE A 586 -4.83 6.26 -13.70
N CYS A 587 -3.87 5.64 -14.39
CA CYS A 587 -3.43 6.08 -15.72
C CYS A 587 -4.43 5.65 -16.81
N VAL A 588 -4.85 6.58 -17.66
CA VAL A 588 -5.74 6.29 -18.79
C VAL A 588 -4.90 5.79 -19.98
N ASN A 589 -4.76 4.46 -20.11
CA ASN A 589 -4.16 3.85 -21.31
C ASN A 589 -5.26 3.34 -22.26
N ASP A 590 -4.96 3.32 -23.57
CA ASP A 590 -5.91 3.06 -24.68
C ASP A 590 -6.55 1.65 -24.71
N LYS A 591 -6.37 0.81 -23.70
CA LYS A 591 -6.97 -0.54 -23.62
C LYS A 591 -7.35 -0.90 -22.18
N MET A 592 -8.59 -1.37 -22.02
CA MET A 592 -9.09 -2.38 -21.04
C MET A 592 -10.06 -1.97 -19.88
N PRO A 593 -10.89 -2.95 -19.39
CA PRO A 593 -12.21 -2.75 -18.79
C PRO A 593 -12.18 -2.56 -17.26
N PHE A 594 -12.89 -1.52 -16.81
CA PHE A 594 -12.63 -0.78 -15.57
C PHE A 594 -13.48 -1.18 -14.34
N LEU A 595 -14.46 -2.08 -14.47
CA LEU A 595 -15.52 -2.21 -13.47
C LEU A 595 -15.20 -3.06 -12.22
N LYS A 596 -14.06 -3.76 -12.15
CA LYS A 596 -13.72 -4.63 -11.00
C LYS A 596 -12.79 -4.01 -9.96
N GLN A 597 -11.94 -3.04 -10.31
CA GLN A 597 -10.97 -2.45 -9.36
C GLN A 597 -11.53 -1.24 -8.59
N VAL A 598 -12.45 -0.47 -9.18
CA VAL A 598 -13.02 0.75 -8.56
C VAL A 598 -13.98 0.47 -7.40
N ARG A 599 -14.50 -0.76 -7.28
CA ARG A 599 -15.41 -1.13 -6.18
C ARG A 599 -14.71 -1.24 -4.80
N TYR A 600 -13.38 -1.17 -4.73
CA TYR A 600 -12.62 -1.54 -3.53
C TYR A 600 -11.55 -0.56 -3.06
N SER A 601 -11.32 0.58 -3.75
CA SER A 601 -10.39 1.64 -3.31
C SER A 601 -11.07 2.62 -2.36
#